data_AF-F3PSD7-F1
#
_entry.id   AF-F3PSD7-F1
#
_cell.length_a   1.000
_cell.length_b   1.000
_cell.length_c   1.000
_cell.angle_alpha   90.00
_cell.angle_beta   90.00
_cell.angle_gamma   90.00
#
_symmetry.space_group_name_H-M   'P 1'
#
loop_
_entity.id
_entity.type
_entity.pdbx_description
1 polymer ?
#
loop_
_entity_poly.entity_id
_entity_poly.type
_entity_poly.pdbx_seq_one_letter_code
_entity_poly.pdbx_strand_id
1 'polypeptide(L)'
;MPAFTDDEIGTVDKYLDKLLEERGHEFYMEGVRRQDLIRHGRYVEMAIKKNEYAGYSTTNVQRMEDGKYVYELLPIPVATIRDGQGKIVQNPGF
;
A
#
# COMPACT_ATOMS: atom_id res chain seq x y z
N MET A 1 12.48 -20.91 6.35
CA MET A 1 11.95 -20.42 7.64
C MET A 1 11.30 -21.59 8.36
N PRO A 2 11.30 -21.65 9.69
CA PRO A 2 10.52 -22.65 10.42
C PRO A 2 9.02 -22.48 10.12
N ALA A 3 8.24 -23.54 10.27
CA ALA A 3 6.80 -23.47 10.12
C ALA A 3 6.18 -22.60 11.23
N PHE A 4 5.12 -21.85 10.89
CA PHE A 4 4.35 -21.09 11.89
C PHE A 4 3.62 -22.04 12.84
N THR A 5 3.58 -21.64 14.11
CA THR A 5 2.83 -22.32 15.16
C THR A 5 1.37 -21.91 15.15
N ASP A 6 0.50 -22.73 15.73
CA ASP A 6 -0.93 -22.42 15.85
C ASP A 6 -1.18 -21.09 16.59
N ASP A 7 -0.34 -20.73 17.57
CA ASP A 7 -0.46 -19.45 18.27
C ASP A 7 -0.17 -18.23 17.36
N GLU A 8 0.69 -18.41 16.35
CA GLU A 8 1.05 -17.37 15.38
C GLU A 8 0.04 -17.22 14.25
N ILE A 9 -0.83 -18.21 14.00
CA ILE A 9 -1.84 -18.19 12.93
C ILE A 9 -3.27 -18.49 13.39
N GLY A 10 -3.50 -18.62 14.70
CA GLY A 10 -4.75 -19.12 15.28
C GLY A 10 -5.97 -18.21 15.13
N THR A 11 -5.79 -17.02 14.56
CA THR A 11 -6.89 -16.14 14.15
C THR A 11 -6.73 -15.72 12.70
N VAL A 12 -7.83 -15.32 12.06
CA VAL A 12 -7.83 -14.86 10.66
C VAL A 12 -6.84 -13.71 10.46
N ASP A 13 -6.83 -12.72 11.34
CA ASP A 13 -5.93 -11.56 11.23
C ASP A 13 -4.46 -11.98 11.31
N LYS A 14 -4.12 -12.82 12.29
CA LYS A 14 -2.78 -13.37 12.46
C LYS A 14 -2.33 -14.18 11.24
N TYR A 15 -3.22 -15.02 10.70
CA TYR A 15 -2.96 -15.77 9.49
C TYR A 15 -2.74 -14.84 8.28
N LEU A 16 -3.56 -13.81 8.09
CA LEU A 16 -3.43 -12.86 7.00
C LEU A 16 -2.13 -12.03 7.10
N ASP A 17 -1.72 -11.66 8.31
CA ASP A 17 -0.44 -11.00 8.55
C ASP A 17 0.75 -11.89 8.17
N LYS A 18 0.73 -13.16 8.58
CA LYS A 18 1.76 -14.15 8.19
C LYS A 18 1.75 -14.47 6.70
N LEU A 19 0.58 -14.57 6.09
CA LEU A 19 0.45 -14.73 4.64
C LEU A 19 1.03 -13.51 3.90
N LEU A 20 0.77 -12.30 4.37
CA LEU A 20 1.33 -11.07 3.79
C LEU A 20 2.85 -11.00 3.97
N GLU A 21 3.38 -11.48 5.09
CA GLU A 21 4.82 -11.63 5.35
C GLU A 21 5.45 -12.59 4.34
N GLU A 22 4.94 -13.82 4.23
CA GLU A 22 5.47 -14.84 3.30
C GLU A 22 5.37 -14.42 1.84
N ARG A 23 4.29 -13.75 1.43
CA ARG A 23 4.20 -13.18 0.07
C ARG A 23 5.30 -12.15 -0.19
N GLY A 24 5.75 -11.43 0.84
CA GLY A 24 6.86 -10.50 0.73
C GLY A 24 8.22 -11.18 0.56
N HIS A 25 8.38 -12.37 1.13
CA HIS A 25 9.57 -13.21 0.96
C HIS A 25 9.59 -13.88 -0.41
N GLU A 26 8.48 -14.52 -0.79
CA GLU A 26 8.37 -15.29 -2.03
C GLU A 26 8.45 -14.41 -3.27
N PHE A 27 7.61 -13.37 -3.35
CA PHE A 27 7.50 -12.51 -4.54
C PHE A 27 8.39 -11.27 -4.47
N TYR A 28 9.59 -11.41 -3.88
CA TYR A 28 10.51 -10.30 -3.72
C TYR A 28 10.97 -9.78 -5.09
N MET A 29 10.90 -8.46 -5.29
CA MET A 29 11.22 -7.79 -6.57
C MET A 29 10.32 -8.16 -7.76
N GLU A 30 9.18 -8.83 -7.54
CA GLU A 30 8.24 -9.22 -8.62
C GLU A 30 7.09 -8.22 -8.82
N GLY A 31 7.15 -7.05 -8.18
CA GLY A 31 6.21 -5.95 -8.44
C GLY A 31 4.86 -6.01 -7.70
N VAL A 32 4.57 -7.08 -6.95
CA VAL A 32 3.27 -7.23 -6.26
C VAL A 32 3.19 -6.58 -4.88
N ARG A 33 4.34 -6.30 -4.25
CA ARG A 33 4.41 -5.89 -2.83
C ARG A 33 3.61 -4.63 -2.51
N ARG A 34 3.64 -3.63 -3.40
CA ARG A 34 2.91 -2.37 -3.21
C ARG A 34 1.39 -2.62 -3.17
N GLN A 35 0.89 -3.38 -4.14
CA GLN A 35 -0.54 -3.67 -4.25
C GLN A 35 -1.04 -4.53 -3.09
N ASP A 36 -0.21 -5.49 -2.64
CA ASP A 36 -0.49 -6.29 -1.46
C ASP A 36 -0.57 -5.43 -0.19
N LEU A 37 0.36 -4.51 0.02
CA LEU A 37 0.31 -3.64 1.20
C LEU A 37 -0.91 -2.71 1.18
N ILE A 38 -1.30 -2.18 0.01
CA ILE A 38 -2.48 -1.29 -0.12
C ILE A 38 -3.77 -2.07 0.20
N ARG A 39 -3.96 -3.25 -0.40
CA ARG A 39 -5.19 -4.04 -0.18
C ARG A 39 -5.34 -4.56 1.25
N HIS A 40 -4.23 -4.64 2.00
CA HIS A 40 -4.21 -5.00 3.42
C HIS A 40 -4.20 -3.78 4.36
N GLY A 41 -4.24 -2.55 3.84
CA GLY A 41 -4.20 -1.33 4.67
C GLY A 41 -2.87 -1.09 5.39
N ARG A 42 -1.78 -1.71 4.93
CA ARG A 42 -0.43 -1.66 5.54
C ARG A 42 0.56 -0.78 4.79
N TYR A 43 0.14 -0.21 3.65
CA TYR A 43 1.05 0.53 2.76
C TYR A 43 1.68 1.75 3.43
N VAL A 44 0.88 2.61 4.06
CA VAL A 44 1.39 3.85 4.68
C VAL A 44 2.33 3.54 5.84
N GLU A 45 1.97 2.63 6.73
CA GLU A 45 2.82 2.18 7.84
C GLU A 45 4.20 1.73 7.33
N MET A 46 4.24 0.86 6.31
CA MET A 46 5.48 0.32 5.77
C MET A 46 6.29 1.34 4.96
N ALA A 47 5.61 2.24 4.24
CA ALA A 47 6.27 3.31 3.50
C ALA A 47 6.89 4.37 4.44
N ILE A 48 6.27 4.65 5.59
CA ILE A 48 6.86 5.48 6.65
C ILE A 48 8.14 4.83 7.18
N LYS A 49 8.08 3.56 7.61
CA LYS A 49 9.26 2.82 8.09
C LYS A 49 10.40 2.83 7.09
N LYS A 50 10.09 2.63 5.80
CA LYS A 50 11.07 2.69 4.71
C LYS A 50 11.71 4.09 4.60
N ASN A 51 10.90 5.14 4.62
CA ASN A 51 11.40 6.51 4.49
C ASN A 51 12.26 6.91 5.69
N GLU A 52 11.83 6.59 6.91
CA GLU A 52 12.61 6.82 8.13
C GLU A 52 13.95 6.11 8.11
N TYR A 53 13.95 4.82 7.74
CA TYR A 53 15.19 4.04 7.57
C TYR A 53 16.15 4.68 6.55
N ALA A 54 15.61 5.22 5.47
CA ALA A 54 16.40 5.86 4.41
C ALA A 54 16.71 7.36 4.66
N GLY A 55 16.24 7.94 5.76
CA GLY A 55 16.42 9.37 6.06
C GLY A 55 15.60 10.32 5.16
N TYR A 56 14.51 9.85 4.56
CA TYR A 56 13.61 10.65 3.73
C TYR A 56 12.39 11.16 4.52
N SER A 57 11.80 12.26 4.03
CA SER A 57 10.56 12.81 4.60
C SER A 57 9.38 11.82 4.48
N THR A 58 8.55 11.78 5.52
CA THR A 58 7.33 10.97 5.60
C THR A 58 6.06 11.77 5.24
N THR A 59 6.15 13.10 5.16
CA THR A 59 5.02 14.04 5.02
C THR A 59 4.10 13.68 3.86
N ASN A 60 4.68 13.38 2.70
CA ASN A 60 3.90 13.07 1.49
C ASN A 60 3.09 11.78 1.63
N VAL A 61 3.68 10.74 2.22
CA VAL A 61 3.05 9.41 2.38
C VAL A 61 1.92 9.47 3.41
N GLN A 62 2.01 10.37 4.39
CA GLN A 62 0.99 10.57 5.43
C GLN A 62 -0.19 11.44 4.97
N ARG A 63 -0.12 12.06 3.79
CA ARG A 63 -1.17 12.95 3.29
C ARG A 63 -2.48 12.18 3.07
N MET A 64 -3.56 12.71 3.64
CA MET A 64 -4.91 12.17 3.49
C MET A 64 -5.85 13.22 2.92
N GLU A 65 -6.73 12.79 2.02
CA GLU A 65 -7.86 13.57 1.52
C GLU A 65 -9.09 12.66 1.42
N ASP A 66 -10.26 13.18 1.77
CA ASP A 66 -11.53 12.45 1.81
C ASP A 66 -11.45 11.09 2.57
N GLY A 67 -10.68 11.07 3.66
CA GLY A 67 -10.50 9.87 4.49
C GLY A 67 -9.63 8.77 3.87
N LYS A 68 -8.94 9.04 2.75
CA LYS A 68 -8.04 8.09 2.09
C LYS A 68 -6.62 8.66 2.00
N TYR A 69 -5.63 7.77 2.03
CA TYR A 69 -4.25 8.19 1.80
C TYR A 69 -4.02 8.45 0.32
N VAL A 70 -3.54 9.65 0.01
CA VAL A 70 -3.37 10.06 -1.39
C VAL A 70 -2.37 9.16 -2.12
N TYR A 71 -1.35 8.68 -1.42
CA TYR A 71 -0.29 7.83 -1.99
C TYR A 71 -0.68 6.37 -2.22
N GLU A 72 -1.91 5.95 -1.94
CA GLU A 72 -2.40 4.61 -2.29
C GLU A 72 -2.76 4.49 -3.77
N LEU A 73 -3.14 5.59 -4.42
CA LEU A 73 -3.45 5.64 -5.84
C LEU A 73 -2.43 6.50 -6.59
N LEU A 74 -2.28 6.22 -7.89
CA LEU A 74 -1.56 7.11 -8.79
C LEU A 74 -2.53 8.16 -9.35
N PRO A 75 -2.03 9.34 -9.74
CA PRO A 75 -2.86 10.32 -10.43
C PRO A 75 -3.36 9.75 -11.76
N ILE A 76 -4.62 10.02 -12.08
CA ILE A 76 -5.15 9.77 -13.42
C ILE A 76 -4.45 10.75 -14.38
N PRO A 77 -3.92 10.30 -15.53
CA PRO A 77 -3.27 11.18 -16.49
C PRO A 77 -4.20 12.32 -16.95
N VAL A 78 -3.67 13.54 -16.99
CA VAL A 78 -4.43 14.75 -17.35
C VAL A 78 -5.04 14.66 -18.75
N ALA A 79 -4.35 14.01 -19.69
CA ALA A 79 -4.88 13.76 -21.03
C ALA A 79 -6.17 12.94 -20.98
N THR A 80 -6.20 11.86 -20.19
CA THR A 80 -7.38 11.02 -19.97
C THR A 80 -8.53 11.83 -19.36
N ILE A 81 -8.24 12.70 -18.38
CA ILE A 81 -9.25 13.57 -17.76
C ILE A 81 -9.85 14.54 -18.80
N ARG A 82 -9.00 15.18 -19.60
CA ARG A 82 -9.43 16.13 -20.65
C ARG A 82 -10.28 15.45 -21.71
N ASP A 83 -9.86 14.29 -22.19
CA ASP A 83 -10.59 13.51 -23.21
C ASP A 83 -11.91 12.95 -22.65
N GLY A 84 -12.01 12.78 -21.33
CA GLY A 84 -13.23 12.39 -20.63
C GLY A 84 -14.31 13.48 -20.58
N GLN A 85 -14.04 14.71 -21.03
CA GLN A 85 -15.02 15.81 -21.12
C GLN A 85 -15.85 16.01 -19.84
N GLY A 86 -15.19 15.95 -18.68
CA GLY A 86 -15.83 16.12 -17.37
C GLY A 86 -16.47 14.87 -16.77
N LYS A 87 -16.46 13.71 -17.47
CA LYS A 87 -16.93 12.43 -16.93
C LYS A 87 -15.87 11.68 -16.13
N ILE A 88 -14.60 11.93 -16.43
CA ILE A 88 -13.46 11.36 -15.71
C ILE A 88 -12.96 12.42 -14.73
N VAL A 89 -13.02 12.10 -13.44
CA VAL A 89 -12.61 12.98 -12.33
C VAL A 89 -11.38 12.39 -11.67
N GLN A 90 -10.50 13.25 -11.17
CA GLN A 90 -9.26 12.86 -10.52
C GLN A 90 -9.50 12.13 -9.19
N ASN A 91 -8.54 11.29 -8.80
CA ASN A 91 -8.47 10.70 -7.46
C ASN A 91 -8.27 11.81 -6.40
N PRO A 92 -8.86 11.68 -5.20
CA PRO A 92 -8.66 12.66 -4.13
C PRO A 92 -7.18 12.96 -3.86
N GLY A 93 -6.81 14.24 -3.76
CA GLY A 93 -5.45 14.72 -3.52
C GLY A 93 -4.51 14.85 -4.72
N PHE A 94 -5.00 14.70 -5.94
CA PHE A 94 -4.26 14.92 -7.18
C PHE A 94 -4.88 15.97 -8.09
#